data_AF-A0A8T7M0C6-F1
#
_entry.id   AF-A0A8T7M0C6-F1
#
_cell.length_a   1.000
_cell.length_b   1.000
_cell.length_c   1.000
_cell.angle_alpha   90.00
_cell.angle_beta   90.00
_cell.angle_gamma   90.00
#
_symmetry.space_group_name_H-M   'P 1'
#
loop_
_entity.id
_entity.type
_entity.pdbx_description
1 polymer ?
#
loop_
_entity_poly.entity_id
_entity_poly.type
_entity_poly.pdbx_seq_one_letter_code
_entity_poly.pdbx_strand_id
1 'polypeptide(L)'
;MRRLFRLLLSLSLIAGAWTRVHAQTAAYAEIVRVDASNFPQISALVDVFDANGQFISGLEPSDIIVYEDGQERTAATMRQSVVPVQVAVAVNPGPALAIRDQNAVSRFEKVVQALRQWAEAQPVESQDDLSLVSLSGSLINHAGVHDWFVSLESFKPDFRNSVPNLQTLAIALDTVSAPTPQPGMKRAVLFITPHMDDPNIDNTIAPLIQRAVDAKIRVFVWLIDAEEFNVSPSANAFKLLAQQTDGAFFSFSRDEPFPDPGLYFLPLRNIYEIAYTSALTTPGDHTLGLYVQAQGASIPALNKTFNVNVQPPNPIFVSPPLQITRRPPADDPYNAEVLEPSQQIIEIIVEFPDGHKRDLKRTTLYMDGQIVAENTEKPFESFLWEYSGVTESGQHQIVVEAEDILGLKKSSIGIPVTFTVIHPPGGFEVFLMRYSSQLTLGALIFAGFALLVILTRSRTNIPESRRRRARRSMEDPLTQPVAALTEPPISAKNNAKSQPRFGWMGSTKNRLPPAPAYLIRLRNGGEPASAAPIPVSEKETTFGTDPVQAMYVLDDPSIAPLHARIQQTGDGHFLIMDLGSVAGTWVNYEAVTRDGMPLKHGDRIHFGRLQYRFDLRQPPAEPAPKVVSLS
;
A
#
# COMPACT_ATOMS: atom_id res chain seq x y z
N MET A 1 -58.43 -17.71 -63.90
CA MET A 1 -57.88 -17.83 -62.52
C MET A 1 -56.69 -18.80 -62.41
N ARG A 2 -56.85 -20.14 -62.48
CA ARG A 2 -55.78 -21.13 -62.18
C ARG A 2 -54.40 -20.97 -62.86
N ARG A 3 -54.26 -20.26 -64.00
CA ARG A 3 -52.97 -20.01 -64.66
C ARG A 3 -52.19 -18.81 -64.06
N LEU A 4 -52.83 -17.73 -63.63
CA LEU A 4 -52.14 -16.58 -62.99
C LEU A 4 -51.50 -16.98 -61.66
N PHE A 5 -52.20 -17.80 -60.87
CA PHE A 5 -51.74 -18.18 -59.53
C PHE A 5 -50.42 -18.97 -59.55
N ARG A 6 -50.15 -19.75 -60.61
CA ARG A 6 -48.86 -20.44 -60.78
C ARG A 6 -47.72 -19.48 -61.13
N LEU A 7 -48.01 -18.42 -61.87
CA LEU A 7 -47.02 -17.41 -62.28
C LEU A 7 -46.57 -16.54 -61.10
N LEU A 8 -47.50 -16.21 -60.18
CA LEU A 8 -47.19 -15.55 -58.90
C LEU A 8 -46.35 -16.46 -57.99
N LEU A 9 -46.70 -17.74 -57.87
CA LEU A 9 -45.95 -18.69 -57.03
C LEU A 9 -44.53 -18.98 -57.55
N SER A 10 -44.30 -18.96 -58.86
CA SER A 10 -42.95 -19.03 -59.43
C SER A 10 -42.12 -17.76 -59.20
N LEU A 11 -42.77 -16.59 -59.09
CA LEU A 11 -42.08 -15.32 -58.87
C LEU A 11 -41.65 -15.16 -57.40
N SER A 12 -42.45 -15.66 -56.45
CA SER A 12 -42.11 -15.58 -55.02
C SER A 12 -40.94 -16.49 -54.60
N LEU A 13 -40.57 -17.50 -55.39
CA LEU A 13 -39.37 -18.34 -55.14
C LEU A 13 -38.06 -17.70 -55.63
N ILE A 14 -38.11 -16.66 -56.46
CA ILE A 14 -36.90 -16.00 -57.01
C ILE A 14 -36.52 -14.74 -56.18
N ALA A 15 -37.45 -14.23 -55.36
CA ALA A 15 -37.20 -13.10 -54.46
C ALA A 15 -36.42 -13.47 -53.16
N GLY A 16 -36.15 -14.76 -52.92
CA GLY A 16 -35.63 -15.28 -51.64
C GLY A 16 -34.14 -15.62 -51.61
N ALA A 17 -33.25 -14.74 -52.10
CA ALA A 17 -31.81 -15.02 -52.16
C ALA A 17 -30.87 -13.79 -52.00
N TRP A 18 -31.33 -12.69 -51.39
CA TRP A 18 -30.52 -11.47 -51.17
C TRP A 18 -30.44 -11.01 -49.70
N THR A 19 -30.68 -11.92 -48.75
CA THR A 19 -30.19 -11.74 -47.38
C THR A 19 -28.66 -11.83 -47.40
N ARG A 20 -27.97 -10.68 -47.43
CA ARG A 20 -26.53 -10.65 -47.17
C ARG A 20 -26.32 -11.10 -45.73
N VAL A 21 -25.84 -12.33 -45.55
CA VAL A 21 -25.34 -12.81 -44.25
C VAL A 21 -23.99 -12.13 -44.03
N HIS A 22 -24.04 -10.86 -43.64
CA HIS A 22 -22.94 -10.27 -42.90
C HIS A 22 -22.85 -11.04 -41.59
N ALA A 23 -21.68 -11.63 -41.29
CA ALA A 23 -21.31 -11.87 -39.91
C ALA A 23 -21.28 -10.48 -39.25
N GLN A 24 -22.29 -10.18 -38.43
CA GLN A 24 -22.35 -8.95 -37.66
C GLN A 24 -21.64 -9.21 -36.34
N THR A 25 -20.50 -8.55 -36.12
CA THR A 25 -19.89 -8.43 -34.80
C THR A 25 -20.95 -7.86 -33.85
N ALA A 26 -21.12 -8.46 -32.67
CA ALA A 26 -22.03 -7.89 -31.68
C ALA A 26 -21.38 -6.67 -31.00
N ALA A 27 -22.19 -5.66 -30.67
CA ALA A 27 -21.72 -4.57 -29.80
C ALA A 27 -21.23 -5.15 -28.46
N TYR A 28 -20.07 -4.72 -27.97
CA TYR A 28 -19.42 -5.28 -26.80
C TYR A 28 -18.83 -4.22 -25.88
N ALA A 29 -18.69 -4.59 -24.61
CA ALA A 29 -17.97 -3.83 -23.60
C ALA A 29 -16.92 -4.72 -22.91
N GLU A 30 -15.80 -4.14 -22.48
CA GLU A 30 -14.72 -4.89 -21.84
C GLU A 30 -13.99 -4.07 -20.78
N ILE A 31 -13.75 -4.68 -19.62
CA ILE A 31 -12.87 -4.14 -18.58
C ILE A 31 -11.43 -4.49 -18.94
N VAL A 32 -10.70 -3.56 -19.54
CA VAL A 32 -9.30 -3.75 -19.93
C VAL A 32 -8.41 -3.87 -18.69
N ARG A 33 -8.55 -2.93 -17.74
CA ARG A 33 -7.80 -2.88 -16.47
C ARG A 33 -8.69 -2.32 -15.36
N VAL A 34 -8.46 -2.77 -14.12
CA VAL A 34 -8.93 -2.12 -12.89
C VAL A 34 -7.69 -1.61 -12.14
N ASP A 35 -7.80 -0.45 -11.50
CA ASP A 35 -6.76 0.14 -10.67
C ASP A 35 -7.37 0.61 -9.34
N ALA A 36 -6.93 -0.02 -8.24
CA ALA A 36 -7.35 0.27 -6.88
C ALA A 36 -6.25 0.98 -6.06
N SER A 37 -5.20 1.52 -6.70
CA SER A 37 -4.12 2.24 -6.00
C SER A 37 -4.62 3.43 -5.18
N ASN A 38 -5.68 4.10 -5.65
CA ASN A 38 -6.33 5.23 -5.00
C ASN A 38 -7.53 4.83 -4.10
N PHE A 39 -7.61 3.56 -3.67
CA PHE A 39 -8.66 3.06 -2.79
C PHE A 39 -8.90 4.01 -1.58
N PRO A 40 -10.16 4.39 -1.26
CA PRO A 40 -11.42 3.76 -1.67
C PRO A 40 -11.93 4.16 -3.06
N GLN A 41 -11.28 5.08 -3.78
CA GLN A 41 -11.63 5.34 -5.18
C GLN A 41 -10.99 4.31 -6.09
N ILE A 42 -11.82 3.48 -6.74
CA ILE A 42 -11.38 2.49 -7.73
C ILE A 42 -11.67 3.05 -9.13
N SER A 43 -10.73 2.89 -10.05
CA SER A 43 -10.91 3.23 -11.46
C SER A 43 -10.81 2.00 -12.36
N ALA A 44 -11.49 2.04 -13.49
CA ALA A 44 -11.49 1.01 -14.50
C ALA A 44 -11.34 1.61 -15.90
N LEU A 45 -10.49 0.99 -16.71
CA LEU A 45 -10.36 1.26 -18.14
C LEU A 45 -11.32 0.33 -18.89
N VAL A 46 -12.30 0.92 -19.58
CA VAL A 46 -13.40 0.20 -20.22
C VAL A 46 -13.50 0.57 -21.71
N ASP A 47 -13.49 -0.46 -22.54
CA ASP A 47 -13.77 -0.36 -23.98
C ASP A 47 -15.26 -0.56 -24.24
N VAL A 48 -15.82 0.20 -25.17
CA VAL A 48 -17.22 0.07 -25.60
C VAL A 48 -17.30 0.27 -27.12
N PHE A 49 -17.73 -0.75 -27.85
CA PHE A 49 -17.81 -0.75 -29.31
C PHE A 49 -19.19 -1.20 -29.81
N ASP A 50 -19.63 -0.61 -30.93
CA ASP A 50 -20.87 -0.98 -31.60
C ASP A 50 -20.71 -2.19 -32.54
N ALA A 51 -21.82 -2.63 -33.15
CA ALA A 51 -21.85 -3.75 -34.08
C ALA A 51 -21.15 -3.49 -35.44
N ASN A 52 -20.57 -2.30 -35.63
CA ASN A 52 -19.78 -1.90 -36.81
C ASN A 52 -18.30 -1.66 -36.42
N GLY A 53 -17.88 -2.08 -35.22
CA GLY A 53 -16.55 -1.86 -34.69
C GLY A 53 -16.22 -0.37 -34.42
N GLN A 54 -17.20 0.52 -34.32
CA GLN A 54 -16.98 1.93 -33.96
C GLN A 54 -17.07 2.12 -32.44
N PHE A 55 -16.20 2.97 -31.90
CA PHE A 55 -16.21 3.27 -30.46
C PHE A 55 -17.45 4.09 -30.11
N ILE A 56 -18.18 3.69 -29.07
CA ILE A 56 -19.40 4.40 -28.64
C ILE A 56 -19.01 5.61 -27.78
N SER A 57 -18.80 6.75 -28.44
CA SER A 57 -18.46 8.03 -27.80
C SER A 57 -19.67 8.73 -27.17
N GLY A 58 -19.43 9.53 -26.13
CA GLY A 58 -20.44 10.42 -25.54
C GLY A 58 -21.39 9.78 -24.53
N LEU A 59 -21.01 8.65 -23.91
CA LEU A 59 -21.74 8.06 -22.79
C LEU A 59 -21.57 8.89 -21.50
N GLU A 60 -22.62 8.94 -20.68
CA GLU A 60 -22.65 9.60 -19.38
C GLU A 60 -22.56 8.59 -18.22
N PRO A 61 -22.17 8.99 -16.99
CA PRO A 61 -22.12 8.08 -15.84
C PRO A 61 -23.44 7.36 -15.52
N SER A 62 -24.59 7.92 -15.93
CA SER A 62 -25.92 7.30 -15.81
C SER A 62 -26.15 6.12 -16.76
N ASP A 63 -25.37 6.02 -17.84
CA ASP A 63 -25.45 4.92 -18.79
C ASP A 63 -24.71 3.67 -18.28
N ILE A 64 -24.02 3.78 -17.14
CA ILE A 64 -23.15 2.76 -16.58
C ILE A 64 -23.68 2.26 -15.24
N ILE A 65 -23.96 0.95 -15.17
CA ILE A 65 -24.24 0.26 -13.91
C ILE A 65 -23.00 -0.57 -13.55
N VAL A 66 -22.39 -0.27 -12.40
CA VAL A 66 -21.19 -0.96 -11.90
C VAL A 66 -21.59 -2.01 -10.87
N TYR A 67 -20.94 -3.18 -10.90
CA TYR A 67 -21.14 -4.25 -9.92
C TYR A 67 -19.80 -4.65 -9.27
N GLU A 68 -19.70 -4.45 -7.96
CA GLU A 68 -18.57 -4.84 -7.11
C GLU A 68 -18.99 -6.07 -6.29
N ASP A 69 -18.42 -7.24 -6.58
CA ASP A 69 -18.84 -8.55 -6.05
C ASP A 69 -20.35 -8.82 -6.16
N GLY A 70 -20.95 -8.34 -7.27
CA GLY A 70 -22.38 -8.44 -7.53
C GLY A 70 -23.25 -7.43 -6.77
N GLN A 71 -22.67 -6.57 -5.93
CA GLN A 71 -23.37 -5.42 -5.35
C GLN A 71 -23.31 -4.23 -6.30
N GLU A 72 -24.44 -3.56 -6.49
CA GLU A 72 -24.50 -2.38 -7.34
C GLU A 72 -23.71 -1.19 -6.74
N ARG A 73 -23.06 -0.43 -7.62
CA ARG A 73 -22.30 0.80 -7.33
C ARG A 73 -22.63 1.84 -8.39
N THR A 74 -22.74 3.10 -7.99
CA THR A 74 -22.92 4.22 -8.91
C THR A 74 -21.56 4.67 -9.45
N ALA A 75 -21.43 4.84 -10.77
CA ALA A 75 -20.26 5.48 -11.36
C ALA A 75 -20.21 6.96 -10.91
N ALA A 76 -19.14 7.36 -10.23
CA ALA A 76 -18.97 8.71 -9.71
C ALA A 76 -18.46 9.68 -10.79
N THR A 77 -17.59 9.19 -11.67
CA THR A 77 -17.11 9.93 -12.86
C THR A 77 -16.87 8.97 -14.03
N MET A 78 -17.04 9.50 -15.24
CA MET A 78 -16.74 8.81 -16.50
C MET A 78 -16.04 9.80 -17.43
N ARG A 79 -14.89 9.42 -17.98
CA ARG A 79 -14.06 10.27 -18.84
C ARG A 79 -13.62 9.49 -20.07
N GLN A 80 -14.07 9.92 -21.26
CA GLN A 80 -13.47 9.46 -22.50
C GLN A 80 -12.04 10.01 -22.59
N SER A 81 -11.07 9.11 -22.78
CA SER A 81 -9.64 9.43 -22.88
C SER A 81 -9.07 8.89 -24.18
N VAL A 82 -8.05 9.57 -24.70
CA VAL A 82 -7.29 9.13 -25.87
C VAL A 82 -6.14 8.23 -25.43
N VAL A 83 -5.96 7.10 -26.10
CA VAL A 83 -4.86 6.14 -25.90
C VAL A 83 -4.11 5.91 -27.22
N PRO A 84 -2.78 5.66 -27.16
CA PRO A 84 -2.03 5.26 -28.34
C PRO A 84 -2.42 3.87 -28.85
N VAL A 85 -2.11 3.57 -30.10
CA VAL A 85 -2.35 2.25 -30.72
C VAL A 85 -1.06 1.45 -30.86
N GLN A 86 -1.18 0.12 -30.78
CA GLN A 86 -0.11 -0.83 -31.10
C GLN A 86 -0.33 -1.39 -32.50
N VAL A 87 0.61 -1.17 -33.43
CA VAL A 87 0.44 -1.52 -34.84
C VAL A 87 1.66 -2.25 -35.40
N ALA A 88 1.46 -3.47 -35.91
CA ALA A 88 2.46 -4.11 -36.78
C ALA A 88 2.11 -3.87 -38.25
N VAL A 89 2.97 -3.15 -38.96
CA VAL A 89 2.91 -3.07 -40.42
C VAL A 89 3.70 -4.23 -41.00
N ALA A 90 3.04 -5.04 -41.81
CA ALA A 90 3.50 -6.36 -42.20
C ALA A 90 3.62 -6.46 -43.72
N VAL A 91 4.84 -6.35 -44.23
CA VAL A 91 5.11 -6.32 -45.67
C VAL A 91 5.50 -7.71 -46.15
N ASN A 92 4.58 -8.33 -46.89
CA ASN A 92 4.74 -9.67 -47.45
C ASN A 92 5.30 -9.57 -48.89
N PRO A 93 6.57 -9.91 -49.13
CA PRO A 93 7.23 -9.61 -50.41
C PRO A 93 6.83 -10.61 -51.51
N GLY A 94 6.64 -10.08 -52.72
CA GLY A 94 6.46 -10.87 -53.95
C GLY A 94 6.48 -9.98 -55.20
N PRO A 95 6.48 -10.57 -56.42
CA PRO A 95 6.88 -9.84 -57.63
C PRO A 95 5.98 -8.66 -58.00
N ALA A 96 4.68 -8.71 -57.67
CA ALA A 96 3.73 -7.66 -58.00
C ALA A 96 4.00 -6.32 -57.30
N LEU A 97 4.71 -6.33 -56.15
CA LEU A 97 5.17 -5.14 -55.42
C LEU A 97 6.32 -4.43 -56.17
N ALA A 98 7.11 -5.16 -56.95
CA ALA A 98 8.25 -4.64 -57.73
C ALA A 98 7.86 -4.12 -59.13
N ILE A 99 6.60 -4.28 -59.54
CA ILE A 99 6.09 -3.74 -60.81
C ILE A 99 6.17 -2.22 -60.77
N ARG A 100 6.72 -1.63 -61.85
CA ARG A 100 6.96 -0.20 -62.00
C ARG A 100 6.01 0.43 -63.01
N ASP A 101 5.63 1.67 -62.77
CA ASP A 101 4.85 2.48 -63.71
C ASP A 101 5.73 3.20 -64.75
N GLN A 102 5.11 4.06 -65.56
CA GLN A 102 5.76 4.82 -66.63
C GLN A 102 6.85 5.79 -66.13
N ASN A 103 6.80 6.20 -64.86
CA ASN A 103 7.80 7.05 -64.21
C ASN A 103 8.91 6.23 -63.51
N ALA A 104 8.93 4.91 -63.75
CA ALA A 104 9.78 3.93 -63.09
C ALA A 104 9.58 3.77 -61.57
N VAL A 105 8.47 4.28 -61.01
CA VAL A 105 8.11 4.13 -59.59
C VAL A 105 7.42 2.78 -59.37
N SER A 106 7.91 1.98 -58.43
CA SER A 106 7.30 0.68 -58.10
C SER A 106 6.04 0.82 -57.25
N ARG A 107 5.18 -0.20 -57.28
CA ARG A 107 3.99 -0.25 -56.40
C ARG A 107 4.37 -0.15 -54.92
N PHE A 108 5.46 -0.78 -54.49
CA PHE A 108 5.94 -0.63 -53.11
C PHE A 108 6.43 0.79 -52.80
N GLU A 109 7.08 1.48 -53.73
CA GLU A 109 7.47 2.90 -53.53
C GLU A 109 6.23 3.80 -53.37
N LYS A 110 5.10 3.48 -54.00
CA LYS A 110 3.80 4.17 -53.76
C LYS A 110 3.21 3.87 -52.38
N VAL A 111 3.29 2.61 -51.92
CA VAL A 111 2.91 2.23 -50.55
C VAL A 111 3.73 3.01 -49.51
N VAL A 112 5.05 3.12 -49.69
CA VAL A 112 5.93 3.89 -48.79
C VAL A 112 5.61 5.39 -48.85
N GLN A 113 5.24 5.94 -50.01
CA GLN A 113 4.79 7.35 -50.12
C GLN A 113 3.49 7.61 -49.35
N ALA A 114 2.50 6.72 -49.43
CA ALA A 114 1.26 6.85 -48.67
C ALA A 114 1.51 6.76 -47.15
N LEU A 115 2.34 5.81 -46.72
CA LEU A 115 2.73 5.67 -45.32
C LEU A 115 3.59 6.83 -44.81
N ARG A 116 4.38 7.48 -45.68
CA ARG A 116 5.10 8.72 -45.35
C ARG A 116 4.13 9.86 -45.06
N GLN A 117 3.14 10.09 -45.93
CA GLN A 117 2.15 11.15 -45.74
C GLN A 117 1.39 11.00 -44.41
N TRP A 118 1.05 9.77 -44.04
CA TRP A 118 0.46 9.46 -42.74
C TRP A 118 1.43 9.72 -41.56
N ALA A 119 2.69 9.27 -41.68
CA ALA A 119 3.71 9.45 -40.65
C ALA A 119 4.06 10.92 -40.41
N GLU A 120 4.21 11.71 -41.47
CA GLU A 120 4.45 13.17 -41.44
C GLU A 120 3.24 13.95 -40.88
N ALA A 121 2.04 13.36 -40.90
CA ALA A 121 0.83 13.95 -40.32
C ALA A 121 0.60 13.59 -38.84
N GLN A 122 1.40 12.71 -38.23
CA GLN A 122 1.26 12.39 -36.81
C GLN A 122 1.86 13.50 -35.91
N PRO A 123 1.30 13.75 -34.71
CA PRO A 123 1.92 14.66 -33.74
C PRO A 123 3.33 14.22 -33.35
N VAL A 124 4.23 15.20 -33.13
CA VAL A 124 5.61 14.96 -32.65
C VAL A 124 5.63 14.21 -31.31
N GLU A 125 4.61 14.40 -30.49
CA GLU A 125 4.42 13.74 -29.18
C GLU A 125 3.60 12.43 -29.28
N SER A 126 3.40 11.85 -30.47
CA SER A 126 2.67 10.59 -30.61
C SER A 126 3.38 9.45 -29.88
N GLN A 127 2.60 8.69 -29.10
CA GLN A 127 3.06 7.55 -28.30
C GLN A 127 2.63 6.21 -28.92
N ASP A 128 2.30 6.21 -30.22
CA ASP A 128 1.94 5.00 -30.96
C ASP A 128 3.11 4.02 -31.04
N ASP A 129 2.80 2.75 -30.79
CA ASP A 129 3.75 1.65 -30.66
C ASP A 129 3.82 0.88 -31.99
N LEU A 130 4.70 1.32 -32.90
CA LEU A 130 4.78 0.79 -34.24
C LEU A 130 5.87 -0.29 -34.37
N SER A 131 5.56 -1.32 -35.16
CA SER A 131 6.50 -2.38 -35.54
C SER A 131 6.47 -2.61 -37.05
N LEU A 132 7.57 -3.07 -37.63
CA LEU A 132 7.68 -3.43 -39.05
C LEU A 132 8.15 -4.87 -39.18
N VAL A 133 7.37 -5.72 -39.86
CA VAL A 133 7.65 -7.15 -40.01
C VAL A 133 7.59 -7.62 -41.46
N SER A 134 8.30 -8.72 -41.74
CA SER A 134 8.38 -9.36 -43.06
C SER A 134 8.63 -10.87 -42.90
N LEU A 135 8.82 -11.60 -44.02
CA LEU A 135 9.25 -13.00 -43.99
C LEU A 135 10.60 -13.23 -43.28
N SER A 136 11.44 -12.20 -43.14
CA SER A 136 12.70 -12.27 -42.39
C SER A 136 12.53 -12.14 -40.87
N GLY A 137 11.29 -12.00 -40.38
CA GLY A 137 10.99 -11.65 -38.98
C GLY A 137 10.69 -10.16 -38.81
N SER A 138 10.84 -9.67 -37.59
CA SER A 138 10.74 -8.23 -37.31
C SER A 138 12.01 -7.48 -37.72
N LEU A 139 11.80 -6.29 -38.28
CA LEU A 139 12.82 -5.34 -38.71
C LEU A 139 12.96 -4.19 -37.70
N ILE A 140 11.86 -3.83 -37.03
CA ILE A 140 11.83 -2.95 -35.86
C ILE A 140 10.60 -3.29 -35.01
N ASN A 141 10.74 -3.29 -33.68
CA ASN A 141 9.66 -3.48 -32.72
C ASN A 141 9.58 -2.26 -31.81
N HIS A 142 8.37 -1.94 -31.34
CA HIS A 142 8.09 -0.94 -30.31
C HIS A 142 8.77 0.42 -30.55
N ALA A 143 8.65 0.94 -31.77
CA ALA A 143 9.26 2.19 -32.20
C ALA A 143 8.22 3.29 -32.40
N GLY A 144 8.62 4.53 -32.09
CA GLY A 144 7.83 5.71 -32.44
C GLY A 144 7.77 5.94 -33.95
N VAL A 145 6.80 6.76 -34.37
CA VAL A 145 6.43 6.98 -35.79
C VAL A 145 7.64 7.31 -36.69
N HIS A 146 8.58 8.13 -36.20
CA HIS A 146 9.76 8.54 -36.96
C HIS A 146 10.74 7.38 -37.23
N ASP A 147 11.21 6.71 -36.18
CA ASP A 147 12.20 5.63 -36.29
C ASP A 147 11.64 4.42 -37.05
N TRP A 148 10.35 4.14 -36.85
CA TRP A 148 9.61 3.15 -37.64
C TRP A 148 9.59 3.52 -39.13
N PHE A 149 9.34 4.78 -39.48
CA PHE A 149 9.33 5.21 -40.89
C PHE A 149 10.73 5.14 -41.50
N VAL A 150 11.79 5.52 -40.78
CA VAL A 150 13.18 5.37 -41.24
C VAL A 150 13.50 3.89 -41.54
N SER A 151 13.04 2.97 -40.70
CA SER A 151 13.16 1.52 -40.95
C SER A 151 12.43 1.10 -42.25
N LEU A 152 11.16 1.53 -42.42
CA LEU A 152 10.38 1.28 -43.64
C LEU A 152 11.02 1.85 -44.91
N GLU A 153 11.55 3.07 -44.85
CA GLU A 153 12.24 3.71 -45.97
C GLU A 153 13.55 2.97 -46.33
N SER A 154 14.26 2.45 -45.33
CA SER A 154 15.47 1.63 -45.54
C SER A 154 15.17 0.22 -46.09
N PHE A 155 13.95 -0.29 -45.93
CA PHE A 155 13.59 -1.66 -46.30
C PHE A 155 13.58 -1.89 -47.82
N LYS A 156 14.42 -2.82 -48.29
CA LYS A 156 14.60 -3.18 -49.71
C LYS A 156 14.72 -4.72 -49.87
N PRO A 157 13.62 -5.48 -49.68
CA PRO A 157 13.64 -6.93 -49.87
C PRO A 157 13.76 -7.30 -51.35
N ASP A 158 14.22 -8.51 -51.65
CA ASP A 158 14.19 -9.05 -53.02
C ASP A 158 12.77 -9.50 -53.39
N PHE A 159 11.91 -8.53 -53.68
CA PHE A 159 10.54 -8.76 -54.16
C PHE A 159 10.46 -9.65 -55.41
N ARG A 160 11.51 -9.73 -56.24
CA ARG A 160 11.45 -10.48 -57.51
C ARG A 160 11.62 -11.98 -57.32
N ASN A 161 12.41 -12.38 -56.32
CA ASN A 161 12.68 -13.78 -56.01
C ASN A 161 11.93 -14.27 -54.74
N SER A 162 11.15 -13.41 -54.09
CA SER A 162 10.32 -13.75 -52.93
C SER A 162 8.98 -14.40 -53.33
N VAL A 163 8.53 -15.38 -52.54
CA VAL A 163 7.20 -15.99 -52.67
C VAL A 163 6.31 -15.56 -51.48
N PRO A 164 5.20 -14.85 -51.72
CA PRO A 164 4.32 -14.33 -50.67
C PRO A 164 3.60 -15.49 -49.96
N ASN A 165 3.50 -15.43 -48.63
CA ASN A 165 2.82 -16.46 -47.85
C ASN A 165 2.35 -15.96 -46.47
N LEU A 166 1.52 -16.76 -45.78
CA LEU A 166 0.86 -16.37 -44.53
C LEU A 166 1.81 -16.25 -43.30
N GLN A 167 3.08 -16.67 -43.39
CA GLN A 167 4.02 -16.53 -42.27
C GLN A 167 4.23 -15.06 -41.87
N THR A 168 4.21 -14.14 -42.84
CA THR A 168 4.28 -12.69 -42.56
C THR A 168 3.12 -12.21 -41.68
N LEU A 169 1.90 -12.72 -41.91
CA LEU A 169 0.73 -12.40 -41.10
C LEU A 169 0.82 -13.05 -39.71
N ALA A 170 1.30 -14.28 -39.61
CA ALA A 170 1.53 -14.94 -38.32
C ALA A 170 2.51 -14.14 -37.45
N ILE A 171 3.66 -13.72 -38.01
CA ILE A 171 4.66 -12.88 -37.33
C ILE A 171 4.07 -11.53 -36.90
N ALA A 172 3.19 -10.93 -37.70
CA ALA A 172 2.51 -9.68 -37.33
C ALA A 172 1.57 -9.86 -36.13
N LEU A 173 0.78 -10.93 -36.14
CA LEU A 173 -0.10 -11.30 -35.02
C LEU A 173 0.70 -11.66 -33.76
N ASP A 174 1.85 -12.34 -33.88
CA ASP A 174 2.80 -12.57 -32.78
C ASP A 174 3.33 -11.26 -32.20
N THR A 175 3.75 -10.33 -33.06
CA THR A 175 4.36 -9.06 -32.66
C THR A 175 3.38 -8.21 -31.83
N VAL A 176 2.13 -8.04 -32.28
CA VAL A 176 1.10 -7.34 -31.49
C VAL A 176 0.40 -8.21 -30.44
N SER A 177 0.75 -9.48 -30.29
CA SER A 177 0.30 -10.29 -29.13
C SER A 177 1.10 -9.95 -27.86
N ALA A 178 2.27 -9.32 -27.99
CA ALA A 178 3.13 -8.91 -26.88
C ALA A 178 2.44 -7.92 -25.92
N PRO A 179 2.81 -7.87 -24.62
CA PRO A 179 2.27 -6.90 -23.67
C PRO A 179 2.40 -5.46 -24.19
N THR A 180 1.34 -4.67 -24.07
CA THR A 180 1.35 -3.27 -24.55
C THR A 180 2.16 -2.39 -23.60
N PRO A 181 2.93 -1.39 -24.11
CA PRO A 181 3.67 -0.46 -23.25
C PRO A 181 2.80 0.33 -22.29
N GLN A 182 1.52 0.57 -22.64
CA GLN A 182 0.53 1.20 -21.78
C GLN A 182 -0.76 0.36 -21.71
N PRO A 183 -1.49 0.36 -20.58
CA PRO A 183 -2.84 -0.21 -20.51
C PRO A 183 -3.82 0.52 -21.44
N GLY A 184 -4.80 -0.20 -22.01
CA GLY A 184 -5.84 0.40 -22.86
C GLY A 184 -5.48 0.54 -24.34
N MET A 185 -4.22 0.40 -24.71
CA MET A 185 -3.77 0.37 -26.12
C MET A 185 -4.42 -0.81 -26.85
N LYS A 186 -5.07 -0.53 -27.99
CA LYS A 186 -5.64 -1.56 -28.86
C LYS A 186 -4.68 -1.92 -29.98
N ARG A 187 -4.89 -3.10 -30.57
CA ARG A 187 -3.95 -3.78 -31.46
C ARG A 187 -4.46 -3.81 -32.90
N ALA A 188 -3.57 -3.50 -33.84
CA ALA A 188 -3.86 -3.58 -35.26
C ALA A 188 -2.70 -4.20 -36.05
N VAL A 189 -3.03 -4.78 -37.21
CA VAL A 189 -2.06 -5.19 -38.23
C VAL A 189 -2.44 -4.50 -39.54
N LEU A 190 -1.46 -3.87 -40.20
CA LEU A 190 -1.59 -3.45 -41.60
C LEU A 190 -0.82 -4.43 -42.48
N PHE A 191 -1.54 -5.38 -43.08
CA PHE A 191 -0.99 -6.43 -43.91
C PHE A 191 -0.92 -5.98 -45.38
N ILE A 192 0.29 -5.76 -45.87
CA ILE A 192 0.58 -5.32 -47.24
C ILE A 192 1.08 -6.54 -48.01
N THR A 193 0.31 -7.01 -48.99
CA THR A 193 0.57 -8.28 -49.68
C THR A 193 0.20 -8.21 -51.17
N PRO A 194 0.91 -8.93 -52.06
CA PRO A 194 0.35 -9.36 -53.34
C PRO A 194 -0.63 -10.54 -53.13
N HIS A 195 -1.15 -11.12 -54.21
CA HIS A 195 -1.88 -12.39 -54.17
C HIS A 195 -1.00 -13.56 -53.69
N MET A 196 -1.64 -14.67 -53.34
CA MET A 196 -0.98 -15.94 -53.02
C MET A 196 -1.56 -17.08 -53.86
N ASP A 197 -0.68 -17.88 -54.46
CA ASP A 197 -1.03 -19.10 -55.21
C ASP A 197 -1.26 -20.32 -54.29
N ASP A 198 -2.06 -20.15 -53.24
CA ASP A 198 -2.52 -21.25 -52.38
C ASP A 198 -3.99 -21.59 -52.72
N PRO A 199 -4.27 -22.73 -53.39
CA PRO A 199 -5.64 -23.16 -53.71
C PRO A 199 -6.43 -23.64 -52.49
N ASN A 200 -5.80 -23.74 -51.32
CA ASN A 200 -6.39 -24.14 -50.05
C ASN A 200 -6.43 -22.99 -49.01
N ILE A 201 -6.23 -21.74 -49.45
CA ILE A 201 -5.98 -20.59 -48.56
C ILE A 201 -7.07 -20.35 -47.52
N ASP A 202 -8.34 -20.61 -47.85
CA ASP A 202 -9.47 -20.49 -46.91
C ASP A 202 -9.28 -21.35 -45.65
N ASN A 203 -8.62 -22.52 -45.78
CA ASN A 203 -8.31 -23.41 -44.66
C ASN A 203 -6.99 -23.05 -43.96
N THR A 204 -6.00 -22.51 -44.68
CA THR A 204 -4.69 -22.16 -44.09
C THR A 204 -4.73 -20.82 -43.35
N ILE A 205 -5.62 -19.90 -43.73
CA ILE A 205 -5.82 -18.60 -43.08
C ILE A 205 -6.72 -18.67 -41.85
N ALA A 206 -7.70 -19.59 -41.80
CA ALA A 206 -8.74 -19.61 -40.76
C ALA A 206 -8.20 -19.61 -39.31
N PRO A 207 -7.12 -20.35 -38.95
CA PRO A 207 -6.52 -20.26 -37.61
C PRO A 207 -5.95 -18.87 -37.28
N LEU A 208 -5.47 -18.13 -38.28
CA LEU A 208 -4.96 -16.76 -38.10
C LEU A 208 -6.11 -15.76 -37.93
N ILE A 209 -7.25 -15.96 -38.61
CA ILE A 209 -8.45 -15.14 -38.38
C ILE A 209 -8.96 -15.36 -36.95
N GLN A 210 -9.16 -16.61 -36.53
CA GLN A 210 -9.64 -16.92 -35.18
C GLN A 210 -8.71 -16.33 -34.11
N ARG A 211 -7.39 -16.49 -34.26
CA ARG A 211 -6.40 -15.88 -33.37
C ARG A 211 -6.54 -14.35 -33.30
N ALA A 212 -6.73 -13.68 -34.44
CA ALA A 212 -6.89 -12.23 -34.48
C ALA A 212 -8.18 -11.78 -33.77
N VAL A 213 -9.28 -12.51 -33.93
CA VAL A 213 -10.55 -12.29 -33.21
C VAL A 213 -10.38 -12.49 -31.70
N ASP A 214 -9.83 -13.62 -31.27
CA ASP A 214 -9.64 -13.96 -29.86
C ASP A 214 -8.73 -12.95 -29.13
N ALA A 215 -7.69 -12.46 -29.83
CA ALA A 215 -6.74 -11.47 -29.32
C ALA A 215 -7.17 -10.01 -29.56
N LYS A 216 -8.35 -9.78 -30.16
CA LYS A 216 -8.93 -8.47 -30.50
C LYS A 216 -8.00 -7.57 -31.34
N ILE A 217 -7.31 -8.20 -32.28
CA ILE A 217 -6.39 -7.56 -33.23
C ILE A 217 -7.15 -7.26 -34.51
N ARG A 218 -7.23 -5.98 -34.90
CA ARG A 218 -7.87 -5.59 -36.17
C ARG A 218 -6.92 -5.73 -37.34
N VAL A 219 -7.32 -6.41 -38.41
CA VAL A 219 -6.44 -6.66 -39.56
C VAL A 219 -6.92 -5.89 -40.78
N PHE A 220 -6.17 -4.86 -41.13
CA PHE A 220 -6.35 -4.06 -42.34
C PHE A 220 -5.48 -4.66 -43.44
N VAL A 221 -6.03 -4.92 -44.63
CA VAL A 221 -5.29 -5.56 -45.74
C VAL A 221 -5.22 -4.62 -46.94
N TRP A 222 -3.99 -4.40 -47.42
CA TRP A 222 -3.70 -3.74 -48.69
C TRP A 222 -3.19 -4.78 -49.68
N LEU A 223 -4.04 -5.21 -50.60
CA LEU A 223 -3.70 -6.08 -51.72
C LEU A 223 -3.06 -5.25 -52.85
N ILE A 224 -1.81 -5.52 -53.20
CA ILE A 224 -1.03 -4.71 -54.15
C ILE A 224 -0.69 -5.53 -55.39
N ASP A 225 -1.59 -5.57 -56.39
CA ASP A 225 -1.49 -6.54 -57.49
C ASP A 225 -2.12 -6.11 -58.83
N ALA A 226 -2.10 -6.96 -59.85
CA ALA A 226 -2.90 -6.73 -61.06
C ALA A 226 -4.40 -6.92 -60.79
N GLU A 227 -5.22 -6.16 -61.52
CA GLU A 227 -6.67 -6.00 -61.29
C GLU A 227 -7.45 -7.33 -61.33
N GLU A 228 -6.97 -8.30 -62.13
CA GLU A 228 -7.50 -9.66 -62.21
C GLU A 228 -7.38 -10.46 -60.90
N PHE A 229 -6.37 -10.18 -60.06
CA PHE A 229 -6.18 -10.87 -58.78
C PHE A 229 -7.10 -10.35 -57.67
N ASN A 230 -7.80 -9.24 -57.88
CA ASN A 230 -8.76 -8.68 -56.91
C ASN A 230 -9.96 -9.62 -56.64
N VAL A 231 -10.16 -10.66 -57.47
CA VAL A 231 -11.16 -11.73 -57.28
C VAL A 231 -10.55 -13.12 -57.03
N SER A 232 -9.23 -13.22 -56.85
CA SER A 232 -8.52 -14.47 -56.54
C SER A 232 -8.99 -15.09 -55.21
N PRO A 233 -8.74 -16.41 -54.98
CA PRO A 233 -9.00 -17.04 -53.69
C PRO A 233 -8.37 -16.27 -52.53
N SER A 234 -7.09 -15.90 -52.66
CA SER A 234 -6.39 -15.11 -51.65
C SER A 234 -7.03 -13.75 -51.36
N ALA A 235 -7.48 -13.02 -52.39
CA ALA A 235 -8.19 -11.76 -52.20
C ALA A 235 -9.53 -11.94 -51.46
N ASN A 236 -10.21 -13.08 -51.62
CA ASN A 236 -11.47 -13.36 -50.93
C ASN A 236 -11.23 -13.79 -49.47
N ALA A 237 -10.22 -14.61 -49.22
CA ALA A 237 -9.72 -14.93 -47.89
C ALA A 237 -9.31 -13.67 -47.10
N PHE A 238 -8.62 -12.72 -47.74
CA PHE A 238 -8.22 -11.46 -47.10
C PHE A 238 -9.40 -10.50 -46.82
N LYS A 239 -10.43 -10.48 -47.68
CA LYS A 239 -11.70 -9.76 -47.38
C LYS A 239 -12.39 -10.36 -46.16
N LEU A 240 -12.40 -11.69 -46.03
CA LEU A 240 -12.99 -12.37 -44.88
C LEU A 240 -12.21 -12.09 -43.59
N LEU A 241 -10.88 -12.14 -43.62
CA LEU A 241 -9.99 -11.75 -42.52
C LEU A 241 -10.25 -10.31 -42.06
N ALA A 242 -10.32 -9.35 -42.99
CA ALA A 242 -10.61 -7.97 -42.66
C ALA A 242 -12.02 -7.79 -42.07
N GLN A 243 -13.04 -8.43 -42.67
CA GLN A 243 -14.41 -8.35 -42.17
C GLN A 243 -14.59 -8.96 -40.78
N GLN A 244 -13.97 -10.11 -40.49
CA GLN A 244 -14.12 -10.78 -39.19
C GLN A 244 -13.32 -10.12 -38.07
N THR A 245 -12.40 -9.21 -38.38
CA THR A 245 -11.55 -8.50 -37.39
C THR A 245 -11.88 -7.01 -37.27
N ASP A 246 -13.08 -6.59 -37.69
CA ASP A 246 -13.53 -5.18 -37.75
C ASP A 246 -12.54 -4.23 -38.46
N GLY A 247 -11.77 -4.77 -39.42
CA GLY A 247 -10.78 -4.08 -40.22
C GLY A 247 -11.31 -3.65 -41.59
N ALA A 248 -10.41 -3.38 -42.53
CA ALA A 248 -10.77 -3.00 -43.90
C ALA A 248 -9.88 -3.66 -44.95
N PHE A 249 -10.46 -3.97 -46.11
CA PHE A 249 -9.75 -4.47 -47.28
C PHE A 249 -9.67 -3.36 -48.34
N PHE A 250 -8.48 -3.14 -48.88
CA PHE A 250 -8.20 -2.24 -50.00
C PHE A 250 -7.34 -2.97 -51.04
N SER A 251 -7.55 -2.64 -52.31
CA SER A 251 -6.82 -3.18 -53.46
C SER A 251 -6.24 -2.04 -54.30
N PHE A 252 -4.95 -2.10 -54.59
CA PHE A 252 -4.24 -1.15 -55.44
C PHE A 252 -3.68 -1.85 -56.69
N SER A 253 -4.01 -1.32 -57.86
CA SER A 253 -3.63 -1.88 -59.16
C SER A 253 -2.71 -0.96 -59.96
N ARG A 254 -3.01 0.35 -60.00
CA ARG A 254 -2.39 1.33 -60.93
C ARG A 254 -2.26 2.73 -60.32
N ASP A 255 -3.39 3.30 -59.92
CA ASP A 255 -3.60 4.72 -59.62
C ASP A 255 -4.72 4.98 -58.59
N GLU A 256 -5.27 3.92 -57.97
CA GLU A 256 -6.24 4.03 -56.88
C GLU A 256 -5.63 4.79 -55.68
N PRO A 257 -6.35 5.74 -55.06
CA PRO A 257 -5.83 6.47 -53.91
C PRO A 257 -5.72 5.55 -52.70
N PHE A 258 -4.55 5.54 -52.05
CA PHE A 258 -4.34 4.80 -50.80
C PHE A 258 -5.21 5.36 -49.67
N PRO A 259 -5.88 4.52 -48.87
CA PRO A 259 -6.59 4.94 -47.67
C PRO A 259 -5.64 5.55 -46.64
N ASP A 260 -6.09 6.55 -45.90
CA ASP A 260 -5.37 7.07 -44.74
C ASP A 260 -5.41 6.06 -43.56
N PRO A 261 -4.26 5.53 -43.08
CA PRO A 261 -4.21 4.69 -41.88
C PRO A 261 -4.73 5.39 -40.62
N GLY A 262 -4.71 6.72 -40.57
CA GLY A 262 -5.30 7.50 -39.48
C GLY A 262 -6.77 7.18 -39.26
N LEU A 263 -7.54 6.99 -40.34
CA LEU A 263 -8.95 6.59 -40.29
C LEU A 263 -9.15 5.14 -39.81
N TYR A 264 -8.22 4.24 -40.11
CA TYR A 264 -8.24 2.86 -39.61
C TYR A 264 -8.00 2.79 -38.10
N PHE A 265 -7.11 3.64 -37.59
CA PHE A 265 -6.73 3.64 -36.17
C PHE A 265 -7.62 4.55 -35.30
N LEU A 266 -8.38 5.49 -35.88
CA LEU A 266 -9.26 6.41 -35.14
C LEU A 266 -10.22 5.72 -34.14
N PRO A 267 -10.93 4.62 -34.47
CA PRO A 267 -11.80 3.94 -33.52
C PRO A 267 -11.01 3.28 -32.39
N LEU A 268 -9.74 2.93 -32.65
CA LEU A 268 -8.84 2.28 -31.71
C LEU A 268 -8.13 3.26 -30.75
N ARG A 269 -8.32 4.58 -30.92
CA ARG A 269 -7.67 5.61 -30.07
C ARG A 269 -8.46 6.00 -28.82
N ASN A 270 -9.65 5.44 -28.59
CA ASN A 270 -10.52 5.85 -27.48
C ASN A 270 -10.62 4.78 -26.39
N ILE A 271 -10.83 5.21 -25.15
CA ILE A 271 -11.18 4.36 -24.00
C ILE A 271 -12.00 5.18 -22.99
N TYR A 272 -12.83 4.54 -22.16
CA TYR A 272 -13.39 5.18 -20.99
C TYR A 272 -12.57 4.88 -19.74
N GLU A 273 -12.28 5.92 -18.97
CA GLU A 273 -11.89 5.83 -17.58
C GLU A 273 -13.14 6.05 -16.72
N ILE A 274 -13.55 5.02 -15.98
CA ILE A 274 -14.74 5.03 -15.12
C ILE A 274 -14.25 4.89 -13.69
N ALA A 275 -14.63 5.80 -12.79
CA ALA A 275 -14.27 5.71 -11.37
C ALA A 275 -15.49 5.74 -10.46
N TYR A 276 -15.43 4.94 -9.40
CA TYR A 276 -16.47 4.80 -8.39
C TYR A 276 -15.86 4.67 -6.99
N THR A 277 -16.66 4.91 -5.95
CA THR A 277 -16.24 4.70 -4.56
C THR A 277 -16.57 3.27 -4.15
N SER A 278 -15.54 2.50 -3.80
CA SER A 278 -15.65 1.15 -3.27
C SER A 278 -16.23 1.14 -1.87
N ALA A 279 -16.91 0.04 -1.50
CA ALA A 279 -17.34 -0.22 -0.13
C ALA A 279 -16.80 -1.57 0.40
N LEU A 280 -15.68 -2.04 -0.15
CA LEU A 280 -14.99 -3.24 0.33
C LEU A 280 -14.41 -3.03 1.72
N THR A 281 -14.62 -4.02 2.61
CA THR A 281 -14.14 -4.01 4.00
C THR A 281 -13.26 -5.22 4.33
N THR A 282 -12.98 -6.07 3.33
CA THR A 282 -12.13 -7.26 3.42
C THR A 282 -10.94 -7.13 2.49
N PRO A 283 -9.74 -7.61 2.87
CA PRO A 283 -8.63 -7.78 1.94
C PRO A 283 -8.81 -9.05 1.10
N GLY A 284 -8.40 -9.01 -0.17
CA GLY A 284 -8.40 -10.20 -1.03
C GLY A 284 -8.56 -9.89 -2.52
N ASP A 285 -8.95 -10.94 -3.26
CA ASP A 285 -9.35 -10.84 -4.66
C ASP A 285 -10.86 -10.56 -4.74
N HIS A 286 -11.20 -9.53 -5.50
CA HIS A 286 -12.54 -8.98 -5.70
C HIS A 286 -12.87 -8.90 -7.18
N THR A 287 -14.16 -8.79 -7.51
CA THR A 287 -14.66 -8.80 -8.90
C THR A 287 -15.39 -7.52 -9.25
N LEU A 288 -15.00 -6.91 -10.38
CA LEU A 288 -15.70 -5.81 -11.01
C LEU A 288 -16.43 -6.30 -12.26
N GLY A 289 -17.73 -6.03 -12.38
CA GLY A 289 -18.52 -6.18 -13.60
C GLY A 289 -19.20 -4.87 -13.96
N LEU A 290 -19.56 -4.64 -15.23
CA LEU A 290 -20.33 -3.47 -15.65
C LEU A 290 -21.40 -3.82 -16.69
N TYR A 291 -22.46 -3.03 -16.75
CA TYR A 291 -23.40 -2.99 -17.86
C TYR A 291 -23.49 -1.58 -18.43
N VAL A 292 -23.41 -1.47 -19.75
CA VAL A 292 -23.45 -0.21 -20.50
C VAL A 292 -24.79 -0.10 -21.24
N GLN A 293 -25.59 0.91 -20.95
CA GLN A 293 -26.82 1.23 -21.67
C GLN A 293 -26.46 2.07 -22.90
N ALA A 294 -26.40 1.45 -24.08
CA ALA A 294 -26.03 2.13 -25.31
C ALA A 294 -26.93 1.70 -26.47
N GLN A 295 -27.31 2.66 -27.33
CA GLN A 295 -28.11 2.41 -28.54
C GLN A 295 -29.45 1.68 -28.31
N GLY A 296 -29.99 1.72 -27.07
CA GLY A 296 -31.20 1.00 -26.66
C GLY A 296 -30.98 -0.46 -26.24
N ALA A 297 -29.73 -0.90 -26.08
CA ALA A 297 -29.35 -2.21 -25.58
C ALA A 297 -28.50 -2.11 -24.29
N SER A 298 -28.57 -3.15 -23.47
CA SER A 298 -27.70 -3.33 -22.30
C SER A 298 -26.53 -4.23 -22.69
N ILE A 299 -25.33 -3.65 -22.79
CA ILE A 299 -24.10 -4.32 -23.22
C ILE A 299 -23.31 -4.74 -21.96
N PRO A 300 -23.15 -6.04 -21.65
CA PRO A 300 -22.39 -6.49 -20.49
C PRO A 300 -20.88 -6.44 -20.76
N ALA A 301 -20.12 -6.00 -19.77
CA ALA A 301 -18.68 -6.20 -19.68
C ALA A 301 -18.39 -7.36 -18.71
N LEU A 302 -17.62 -8.36 -19.17
CA LEU A 302 -17.30 -9.54 -18.38
C LEU A 302 -16.53 -9.19 -17.09
N ASN A 303 -16.83 -9.92 -16.01
CA ASN A 303 -16.21 -9.68 -14.70
C ASN A 303 -14.68 -9.78 -14.76
N LYS A 304 -14.01 -8.79 -14.19
CA LYS A 304 -12.55 -8.69 -14.06
C LYS A 304 -12.17 -8.80 -12.59
N THR A 305 -11.29 -9.75 -12.27
CA THR A 305 -10.72 -9.86 -10.92
C THR A 305 -9.66 -8.79 -10.70
N PHE A 306 -9.65 -8.19 -9.51
CA PHE A 306 -8.62 -7.29 -9.01
C PHE A 306 -8.33 -7.59 -7.54
N ASN A 307 -7.13 -7.27 -7.05
CA ASN A 307 -6.77 -7.46 -5.65
C ASN A 307 -6.76 -6.11 -4.91
N VAL A 308 -7.21 -6.08 -3.66
CA VAL A 308 -6.99 -4.96 -2.76
C VAL A 308 -6.70 -5.45 -1.33
N ASN A 309 -5.72 -4.84 -0.68
CA ASN A 309 -5.43 -5.04 0.74
C ASN A 309 -6.18 -3.98 1.55
N VAL A 310 -7.28 -4.34 2.20
CA VAL A 310 -8.06 -3.43 3.06
C VAL A 310 -7.85 -3.80 4.52
N GLN A 311 -7.39 -2.82 5.32
CA GLN A 311 -7.13 -2.94 6.75
C GLN A 311 -7.74 -1.73 7.50
N PRO A 312 -8.06 -1.87 8.80
CA PRO A 312 -8.64 -0.77 9.58
C PRO A 312 -7.60 0.31 9.93
N PRO A 313 -8.05 1.56 10.16
CA PRO A 313 -7.21 2.64 10.68
C PRO A 313 -6.54 2.25 12.00
N ASN A 314 -5.28 2.65 12.21
CA ASN A 314 -4.46 2.28 13.35
C ASN A 314 -4.12 3.51 14.21
N PRO A 315 -4.89 3.81 15.28
CA PRO A 315 -4.62 4.93 16.17
C PRO A 315 -3.44 4.65 17.11
N ILE A 316 -2.54 5.63 17.24
CA ILE A 316 -1.35 5.60 18.10
C ILE A 316 -1.25 6.93 18.86
N PHE A 317 -1.04 6.89 20.17
CA PHE A 317 -0.80 8.09 20.98
C PHE A 317 0.59 8.69 20.69
N VAL A 318 0.68 10.01 20.52
CA VAL A 318 1.96 10.71 20.20
C VAL A 318 2.85 10.88 21.42
N SER A 319 2.28 11.34 22.54
CA SER A 319 3.00 11.53 23.82
C SER A 319 2.00 11.52 24.99
N PRO A 320 1.46 10.35 25.35
CA PRO A 320 0.45 10.22 26.40
C PRO A 320 1.07 10.41 27.80
N PRO A 321 0.35 11.02 28.76
CA PRO A 321 0.82 11.16 30.13
C PRO A 321 0.86 9.79 30.81
N LEU A 322 2.02 9.40 31.38
CA LEU A 322 2.12 8.18 32.18
C LEU A 322 1.75 8.41 33.66
N GLN A 323 1.79 9.66 34.11
CA GLN A 323 1.37 10.06 35.45
C GLN A 323 0.70 11.44 35.40
N ILE A 324 -0.43 11.60 36.11
CA ILE A 324 -1.12 12.88 36.30
C ILE A 324 -1.19 13.15 37.79
N THR A 325 -0.56 14.24 38.25
CA THR A 325 -0.64 14.66 39.66
C THR A 325 -1.70 15.75 39.81
N ARG A 326 -2.79 15.46 40.53
CA ARG A 326 -3.86 16.42 40.84
C ARG A 326 -3.69 16.97 42.25
N ARG A 327 -3.88 18.28 42.44
CA ARG A 327 -3.71 18.97 43.73
C ARG A 327 -4.64 20.20 43.83
N PRO A 328 -4.89 20.74 45.05
CA PRO A 328 -5.57 22.01 45.23
C PRO A 328 -4.92 23.17 44.43
N PRO A 329 -5.71 24.19 44.02
CA PRO A 329 -5.18 25.39 43.36
C PRO A 329 -4.11 26.09 44.20
N ALA A 330 -3.15 26.74 43.53
CA ALA A 330 -2.04 27.42 44.20
C ALA A 330 -2.50 28.58 45.12
N ASP A 331 -3.61 29.24 44.78
CA ASP A 331 -4.17 30.38 45.52
C ASP A 331 -5.01 29.96 46.74
N ASP A 332 -5.49 28.71 46.79
CA ASP A 332 -6.16 28.14 47.97
C ASP A 332 -5.74 26.68 48.21
N PRO A 333 -4.51 26.45 48.71
CA PRO A 333 -3.92 25.12 48.85
C PRO A 333 -4.60 24.22 49.91
N TYR A 334 -5.69 24.70 50.52
CA TYR A 334 -6.51 23.98 51.49
C TYR A 334 -7.90 23.60 50.93
N ASN A 335 -8.21 23.95 49.68
CA ASN A 335 -9.45 23.56 49.02
C ASN A 335 -9.38 22.08 48.57
N ALA A 336 -10.18 21.21 49.20
CA ALA A 336 -10.25 19.79 48.85
C ALA A 336 -11.28 19.46 47.74
N GLU A 337 -12.13 20.42 47.37
CA GLU A 337 -13.22 20.26 46.40
C GLU A 337 -12.77 20.53 44.96
N VAL A 338 -11.74 21.37 44.79
CA VAL A 338 -11.14 21.70 43.49
C VAL A 338 -9.77 21.04 43.38
N LEU A 339 -9.55 20.30 42.29
CA LEU A 339 -8.30 19.60 42.02
C LEU A 339 -7.82 19.88 40.59
N GLU A 340 -6.64 20.49 40.48
CA GLU A 340 -5.99 20.88 39.23
C GLU A 340 -4.81 19.95 38.90
N PRO A 341 -4.57 19.60 37.62
CA PRO A 341 -5.45 19.86 36.48
C PRO A 341 -6.76 19.05 36.55
N SER A 342 -7.78 19.53 35.82
CA SER A 342 -9.07 18.85 35.63
C SER A 342 -9.22 18.22 34.24
N GLN A 343 -8.37 18.61 33.29
CA GLN A 343 -8.41 18.23 31.88
C GLN A 343 -7.00 18.26 31.26
N GLN A 344 -6.79 17.51 30.18
CA GLN A 344 -5.55 17.54 29.40
C GLN A 344 -5.85 17.29 27.91
N ILE A 345 -5.04 17.89 27.02
CA ILE A 345 -5.08 17.57 25.59
C ILE A 345 -4.29 16.27 25.34
N ILE A 346 -4.91 15.32 24.62
CA ILE A 346 -4.31 14.06 24.20
C ILE A 346 -4.22 14.03 22.67
N GLU A 347 -3.01 13.89 22.15
CA GLU A 347 -2.72 13.83 20.72
C GLU A 347 -2.51 12.38 20.23
N ILE A 348 -3.11 12.07 19.09
CA ILE A 348 -2.93 10.82 18.35
C ILE A 348 -2.45 11.07 16.92
N ILE A 349 -1.85 10.05 16.33
CA ILE A 349 -1.79 9.87 14.88
C ILE A 349 -2.62 8.64 14.51
N VAL A 350 -3.17 8.65 13.30
CA VAL A 350 -3.87 7.48 12.74
C VAL A 350 -3.16 7.06 11.46
N GLU A 351 -2.54 5.88 11.51
CA GLU A 351 -1.86 5.28 10.37
C GLU A 351 -2.80 4.33 9.63
N PHE A 352 -2.60 4.17 8.32
CA PHE A 352 -3.33 3.18 7.51
C PHE A 352 -2.33 2.09 7.07
N PRO A 353 -2.37 0.88 7.68
CA PRO A 353 -1.33 -0.15 7.46
C PRO A 353 -1.27 -0.71 6.04
N ASP A 354 -2.33 -0.52 5.26
CA ASP A 354 -2.41 -0.84 3.84
C ASP A 354 -1.89 0.28 2.91
N GLY A 355 -1.58 1.45 3.46
CA GLY A 355 -1.17 2.65 2.72
C GLY A 355 -2.34 3.49 2.17
N HIS A 356 -3.57 2.99 2.23
CA HIS A 356 -4.75 3.64 1.68
C HIS A 356 -5.34 4.64 2.68
N LYS A 357 -4.86 5.88 2.62
CA LYS A 357 -5.37 7.00 3.44
C LYS A 357 -6.85 7.25 3.15
N ARG A 358 -7.69 7.07 4.17
CA ARG A 358 -9.12 7.38 4.15
C ARG A 358 -9.43 8.55 5.08
N ASP A 359 -10.55 9.20 4.83
CA ASP A 359 -11.15 10.07 5.84
C ASP A 359 -11.63 9.26 7.04
N LEU A 360 -11.51 9.85 8.22
CA LEU A 360 -12.09 9.31 9.45
C LEU A 360 -13.54 9.79 9.61
N LYS A 361 -14.37 8.91 10.16
CA LYS A 361 -15.78 9.15 10.47
C LYS A 361 -15.95 9.55 11.93
N ARG A 362 -15.13 8.98 12.82
CA ARG A 362 -14.97 9.41 14.22
C ARG A 362 -13.72 8.83 14.87
N THR A 363 -13.28 9.45 15.96
CA THR A 363 -12.30 8.89 16.91
C THR A 363 -12.84 9.00 18.33
N THR A 364 -12.53 8.03 19.18
CA THR A 364 -13.12 7.91 20.53
C THR A 364 -12.05 7.55 21.55
N LEU A 365 -11.90 8.35 22.60
CA LEU A 365 -11.01 8.11 23.73
C LEU A 365 -11.78 7.43 24.87
N TYR A 366 -11.25 6.31 25.35
CA TYR A 366 -11.77 5.53 26.46
C TYR A 366 -10.82 5.60 27.66
N MET A 367 -11.40 5.57 28.86
CA MET A 367 -10.72 5.32 30.13
C MET A 367 -11.43 4.14 30.80
N ASP A 368 -10.69 3.06 31.09
CA ASP A 368 -11.21 1.82 31.70
C ASP A 368 -12.44 1.22 30.98
N GLY A 369 -12.52 1.43 29.66
CA GLY A 369 -13.63 0.99 28.80
C GLY A 369 -14.84 1.93 28.74
N GLN A 370 -14.85 3.04 29.49
CA GLN A 370 -15.87 4.09 29.39
C GLN A 370 -15.40 5.21 28.45
N ILE A 371 -16.30 5.76 27.63
CA ILE A 371 -15.99 6.89 26.75
C ILE A 371 -15.77 8.14 27.61
N VAL A 372 -14.64 8.83 27.40
CA VAL A 372 -14.29 10.10 28.07
C VAL A 372 -14.14 11.28 27.09
N ALA A 373 -13.95 11.01 25.80
CA ALA A 373 -14.09 12.00 24.73
C ALA A 373 -14.41 11.31 23.39
N GLU A 374 -15.13 11.99 22.49
CA GLU A 374 -15.44 11.52 21.14
C GLU A 374 -15.41 12.69 20.16
N ASN A 375 -14.71 12.52 19.04
CA ASN A 375 -14.64 13.49 17.95
C ASN A 375 -15.42 12.93 16.76
N THR A 376 -16.52 13.59 16.37
CA THR A 376 -17.33 13.25 15.17
C THR A 376 -17.05 14.18 13.98
N GLU A 377 -16.24 15.22 14.18
CA GLU A 377 -15.82 16.20 13.18
C GLU A 377 -14.31 16.45 13.30
N LYS A 378 -13.70 17.08 12.29
CA LYS A 378 -12.25 17.37 12.27
C LYS A 378 -11.91 18.53 13.22
N PRO A 379 -10.77 18.50 13.95
CA PRO A 379 -9.72 17.49 13.91
C PRO A 379 -10.06 16.21 14.69
N PHE A 380 -9.67 15.05 14.15
CA PHE A 380 -9.81 13.75 14.80
C PHE A 380 -8.60 13.38 15.66
N GLU A 381 -7.50 14.12 15.48
CA GLU A 381 -6.15 13.85 15.97
C GLU A 381 -5.90 14.35 17.41
N SER A 382 -6.83 15.14 17.97
CA SER A 382 -6.70 15.76 19.29
C SER A 382 -7.97 15.61 20.12
N PHE A 383 -7.86 15.10 21.34
CA PHE A 383 -8.95 15.05 22.32
C PHE A 383 -8.72 16.04 23.45
N LEU A 384 -9.80 16.66 23.94
CA LEU A 384 -9.82 17.26 25.27
C LEU A 384 -10.30 16.18 26.26
N TRP A 385 -9.37 15.57 27.00
CA TRP A 385 -9.70 14.58 28.02
C TRP A 385 -10.03 15.28 29.33
N GLU A 386 -11.30 15.34 29.69
CA GLU A 386 -11.74 15.74 31.02
C GLU A 386 -11.68 14.55 32.00
N TYR A 387 -11.08 14.77 33.17
CA TYR A 387 -10.95 13.78 34.24
C TYR A 387 -11.21 14.41 35.62
N SER A 388 -12.03 15.47 35.63
CA SER A 388 -12.40 16.24 36.82
C SER A 388 -12.91 15.35 37.98
N GLY A 389 -13.63 14.28 37.67
CA GLY A 389 -14.16 13.29 38.61
C GLY A 389 -13.17 12.27 39.20
N VAL A 390 -11.91 12.22 38.75
CA VAL A 390 -10.90 11.27 39.30
C VAL A 390 -10.34 11.82 40.62
N THR A 391 -11.06 11.59 41.71
CA THR A 391 -10.81 12.18 43.04
C THR A 391 -9.88 11.34 43.93
N GLU A 392 -9.59 10.09 43.58
CA GLU A 392 -8.69 9.20 44.34
C GLU A 392 -7.40 8.90 43.54
N SER A 393 -6.35 8.44 44.24
CA SER A 393 -5.12 7.99 43.57
C SER A 393 -5.27 6.56 43.05
N GLY A 394 -4.98 6.34 41.78
CA GLY A 394 -5.24 5.06 41.11
C GLY A 394 -4.45 4.89 39.81
N GLN A 395 -4.66 3.76 39.14
CA GLN A 395 -4.12 3.47 37.83
C GLN A 395 -5.29 3.22 36.86
N HIS A 396 -5.40 4.05 35.84
CA HIS A 396 -6.46 4.01 34.84
C HIS A 396 -5.86 3.70 33.47
N GLN A 397 -6.53 2.90 32.65
CA GLN A 397 -6.05 2.53 31.31
C GLN A 397 -6.76 3.35 30.23
N ILE A 398 -6.01 4.13 29.47
CA ILE A 398 -6.53 4.84 28.29
C ILE A 398 -6.36 4.02 27.01
N VAL A 399 -7.35 4.08 26.13
CA VAL A 399 -7.40 3.43 24.80
C VAL A 399 -8.07 4.39 23.83
N VAL A 400 -7.63 4.44 22.57
CA VAL A 400 -8.33 5.19 21.50
C VAL A 400 -8.83 4.23 20.43
N GLU A 401 -10.10 4.36 20.02
CA GLU A 401 -10.62 3.78 18.78
C GLU A 401 -10.64 4.83 17.66
N ALA A 402 -10.34 4.41 16.43
CA ALA A 402 -10.61 5.16 15.22
C ALA A 402 -11.55 4.37 14.31
N GLU A 403 -12.50 5.05 13.67
CA GLU A 403 -13.44 4.50 12.69
C GLU A 403 -13.36 5.31 11.39
N ASP A 404 -13.12 4.63 10.26
CA ASP A 404 -13.05 5.27 8.93
C ASP A 404 -14.42 5.41 8.24
N ILE A 405 -14.44 6.08 7.09
CA ILE A 405 -15.65 6.21 6.25
C ILE A 405 -16.21 4.89 5.71
N LEU A 406 -15.45 3.80 5.72
CA LEU A 406 -15.91 2.45 5.36
C LEU A 406 -16.50 1.70 6.58
N GLY A 407 -16.42 2.28 7.78
CA GLY A 407 -16.85 1.69 9.04
C GLY A 407 -15.83 0.71 9.65
N LEU A 408 -14.62 0.63 9.10
CA LEU A 408 -13.52 -0.18 9.64
C LEU A 408 -12.95 0.49 10.89
N LYS A 409 -12.68 -0.32 11.92
CA LYS A 409 -12.29 0.19 13.25
C LYS A 409 -11.11 -0.58 13.84
N LYS A 410 -10.33 0.12 14.66
CA LYS A 410 -9.30 -0.48 15.51
C LYS A 410 -9.13 0.34 16.78
N SER A 411 -8.93 -0.35 17.89
CA SER A 411 -8.42 0.23 19.14
C SER A 411 -6.88 0.25 19.15
N SER A 412 -6.30 1.26 19.80
CA SER A 412 -4.88 1.36 20.12
C SER A 412 -4.46 0.28 21.12
N ILE A 413 -3.15 0.16 21.37
CA ILE A 413 -2.70 -0.45 22.63
C ILE A 413 -3.22 0.37 23.82
N GLY A 414 -3.52 -0.30 24.93
CA GLY A 414 -3.91 0.36 26.17
C GLY A 414 -2.70 0.90 26.92
N ILE A 415 -2.78 2.14 27.41
CA ILE A 415 -1.69 2.82 28.11
C ILE A 415 -2.11 3.10 29.56
N PRO A 416 -1.37 2.63 30.56
CA PRO A 416 -1.67 2.93 31.96
C PRO A 416 -1.23 4.36 32.32
N VAL A 417 -2.14 5.09 32.96
CA VAL A 417 -1.93 6.42 33.51
C VAL A 417 -2.10 6.35 35.03
N THR A 418 -1.06 6.68 35.79
CA THR A 418 -1.13 6.75 37.25
C THR A 418 -1.63 8.12 37.70
N PHE A 419 -2.81 8.18 38.30
CA PHE A 419 -3.33 9.37 38.95
C PHE A 419 -2.79 9.45 40.39
N THR A 420 -2.19 10.58 40.73
CA THR A 420 -1.67 10.89 42.06
C THR A 420 -2.41 12.10 42.60
N VAL A 421 -3.41 11.87 43.46
CA VAL A 421 -4.20 12.94 44.07
C VAL A 421 -3.59 13.33 45.42
N ILE A 422 -3.15 14.59 45.52
CA ILE A 422 -2.62 15.17 46.75
C ILE A 422 -3.76 15.89 47.45
N HIS A 423 -4.38 15.25 48.43
CA HIS A 423 -5.33 15.93 49.33
C HIS A 423 -4.60 16.90 50.26
N PRO A 424 -5.21 18.06 50.60
CA PRO A 424 -4.63 18.97 51.59
C PRO A 424 -4.60 18.31 52.98
N PRO A 425 -3.66 18.71 53.88
CA PRO A 425 -3.59 18.16 55.23
C PRO A 425 -4.87 18.46 56.01
N GLY A 426 -5.67 17.44 56.29
CA GLY A 426 -6.92 17.57 57.05
C GLY A 426 -6.68 17.62 58.57
N GLY A 427 -7.37 18.53 59.26
CA GLY A 427 -7.43 18.53 60.72
C GLY A 427 -7.49 19.92 61.37
N PHE A 428 -7.49 19.93 62.69
CA PHE A 428 -7.56 21.16 63.51
C PHE A 428 -6.36 22.10 63.28
N GLU A 429 -5.19 21.56 62.90
CA GLU A 429 -4.01 22.37 62.61
C GLU A 429 -4.19 23.30 61.40
N VAL A 430 -4.87 22.86 60.34
CA VAL A 430 -5.18 23.72 59.18
C VAL A 430 -6.24 24.77 59.52
N PHE A 431 -7.20 24.46 60.40
CA PHE A 431 -8.10 25.48 60.94
C PHE A 431 -7.31 26.57 61.69
N LEU A 432 -6.35 26.18 62.54
CA LEU A 432 -5.48 27.12 63.26
C LEU A 432 -4.60 27.94 62.30
N MET A 433 -4.07 27.36 61.22
CA MET A 433 -3.25 28.07 60.22
C MET A 433 -4.10 29.04 59.37
N ARG A 434 -5.19 28.55 58.77
CA ARG A 434 -6.04 29.31 57.83
C ARG A 434 -6.72 30.51 58.51
N TYR A 435 -7.11 30.35 59.78
CA TYR A 435 -7.68 31.44 60.58
C TYR A 435 -6.65 32.11 61.52
N SER A 436 -5.35 31.86 61.38
CA SER A 436 -4.32 32.33 62.32
C SER A 436 -4.37 33.84 62.62
N SER A 437 -4.64 34.69 61.63
CA SER A 437 -4.79 36.15 61.83
C SER A 437 -6.07 36.51 62.59
N GLN A 438 -7.20 35.84 62.31
CA GLN A 438 -8.47 36.07 62.98
C GLN A 438 -8.51 35.46 64.39
N LEU A 439 -7.85 34.32 64.59
CA LEU A 439 -7.68 33.66 65.87
C LEU A 439 -6.68 34.40 66.76
N THR A 440 -5.60 34.96 66.21
CA THR A 440 -4.70 35.83 67.00
C THR A 440 -5.36 37.16 67.34
N LEU A 441 -6.09 37.80 66.43
CA LEU A 441 -6.87 39.01 66.73
C LEU A 441 -7.98 38.72 67.78
N GLY A 442 -8.71 37.61 67.61
CA GLY A 442 -9.71 37.14 68.56
C GLY A 442 -9.12 36.79 69.93
N ALA A 443 -7.95 36.14 69.97
CA ALA A 443 -7.22 35.88 71.21
C ALA A 443 -6.66 37.16 71.84
N LEU A 444 -6.29 38.18 71.06
CA LEU A 444 -5.87 39.48 71.57
C LEU A 444 -7.04 40.25 72.20
N ILE A 445 -8.21 40.20 71.57
CA ILE A 445 -9.48 40.73 72.10
C ILE A 445 -9.86 39.95 73.38
N PHE A 446 -9.80 38.62 73.36
CA PHE A 446 -10.17 37.79 74.50
C PHE A 446 -9.18 37.93 75.67
N ALA A 447 -7.88 38.06 75.40
CA ALA A 447 -6.86 38.36 76.41
C ALA A 447 -7.02 39.78 76.96
N GLY A 448 -7.35 40.77 76.12
CA GLY A 448 -7.71 42.12 76.55
C GLY A 448 -8.96 42.12 77.44
N PHE A 449 -9.98 41.34 77.09
CA PHE A 449 -11.21 41.20 77.86
C PHE A 449 -10.96 40.47 79.19
N ALA A 450 -10.15 39.40 79.19
CA ALA A 450 -9.73 38.69 80.40
C ALA A 450 -8.90 39.59 81.32
N LEU A 451 -7.97 40.38 80.76
CA LEU A 451 -7.18 41.36 81.51
C LEU A 451 -8.05 42.49 82.08
N LEU A 452 -9.09 42.93 81.34
CA LEU A 452 -10.10 43.87 81.83
C LEU A 452 -10.99 43.27 82.94
N VAL A 453 -11.36 42.00 82.87
CA VAL A 453 -12.05 41.26 83.94
C VAL A 453 -11.17 41.09 85.18
N ILE A 454 -9.86 40.86 85.00
CA ILE A 454 -8.88 40.76 86.08
C ILE A 454 -8.67 42.14 86.75
N LEU A 455 -8.54 43.21 85.97
CA LEU A 455 -8.43 44.59 86.48
C LEU A 455 -9.71 45.03 87.21
N THR A 456 -10.90 44.74 86.67
CA THR A 456 -12.17 45.14 87.32
C THR A 456 -12.50 44.31 88.57
N ARG A 457 -11.94 43.10 88.73
CA ARG A 457 -11.97 42.35 90.00
C ARG A 457 -10.90 42.77 91.02
N SER A 458 -9.95 43.64 90.67
CA SER A 458 -8.82 44.01 91.52
C SER A 458 -9.17 45.07 92.59
N ARG A 459 -10.11 44.76 93.48
CA ARG A 459 -10.38 45.55 94.70
C ARG A 459 -10.65 44.69 95.95
N THR A 460 -9.85 43.64 96.18
CA THR A 460 -9.69 43.04 97.52
C THR A 460 -8.32 42.39 97.74
N ASN A 461 -7.66 42.85 98.80
CA ASN A 461 -6.44 42.43 99.51
C ASN A 461 -5.65 41.17 99.09
N ILE A 462 -4.31 41.36 99.06
CA ILE A 462 -3.26 40.33 99.05
C ILE A 462 -2.59 40.29 100.44
N PRO A 463 -2.12 39.12 100.91
CA PRO A 463 -0.79 39.03 101.54
C PRO A 463 0.05 37.89 100.88
N GLU A 464 1.27 38.09 100.36
CA GLU A 464 2.55 38.60 100.93
C GLU A 464 3.23 37.68 101.96
N SER A 465 4.03 36.71 101.48
CA SER A 465 5.49 36.63 101.76
C SER A 465 6.15 35.68 100.73
N ARG A 466 7.31 35.89 100.09
CA ARG A 466 8.56 36.67 100.25
C ARG A 466 9.70 36.06 101.11
N ARG A 467 10.58 35.28 100.45
CA ARG A 467 12.04 35.54 100.21
C ARG A 467 12.62 34.38 99.35
N ARG A 468 13.36 34.61 98.24
CA ARG A 468 14.81 34.92 98.11
C ARG A 468 15.70 33.87 98.81
N ARG A 469 16.73 33.21 98.24
CA ARG A 469 17.68 33.42 97.09
C ARG A 469 18.13 32.03 96.52
N ALA A 470 18.90 31.85 95.42
CA ALA A 470 19.10 32.57 94.15
C ALA A 470 20.16 31.87 93.23
N ARG A 471 20.02 32.01 91.89
CA ARG A 471 21.04 31.88 90.81
C ARG A 471 21.74 30.52 90.52
N ARG A 472 21.71 30.18 89.21
CA ARG A 472 22.76 29.62 88.30
C ARG A 472 22.86 28.09 88.01
N SER A 473 22.46 27.78 86.77
CA SER A 473 23.19 27.07 85.69
C SER A 473 23.43 25.54 85.66
N MET A 474 23.09 25.01 84.47
CA MET A 474 23.60 23.82 83.74
C MET A 474 23.03 22.43 84.06
N GLU A 475 22.54 21.79 82.97
CA GLU A 475 22.67 20.38 82.50
C GLU A 475 22.61 19.21 83.51
N ASP A 476 22.15 18.00 83.20
CA ASP A 476 21.25 17.38 82.20
C ASP A 476 20.95 15.95 82.81
N PRO A 477 20.67 14.81 82.14
CA PRO A 477 19.47 14.06 82.50
C PRO A 477 19.73 12.59 82.95
N LEU A 478 18.67 11.78 82.88
CA LEU A 478 18.58 10.31 83.05
C LEU A 478 18.43 9.80 84.50
N THR A 479 17.23 9.27 84.79
CA THR A 479 17.05 7.82 85.07
C THR A 479 15.56 7.43 85.02
N GLN A 480 15.29 6.20 84.58
CA GLN A 480 14.02 5.44 84.72
C GLN A 480 14.06 4.62 86.06
N PRO A 481 13.07 3.80 86.52
CA PRO A 481 12.03 3.09 85.73
C PRO A 481 10.64 2.70 86.36
N VAL A 482 9.70 2.34 85.46
CA VAL A 482 8.75 1.18 85.43
C VAL A 482 7.79 0.80 86.59
N ALA A 483 6.49 0.62 86.25
CA ALA A 483 5.57 -0.50 86.62
C ALA A 483 4.18 -0.36 85.92
N ALA A 484 3.33 -1.37 85.64
CA ALA A 484 3.48 -2.83 85.40
C ALA A 484 2.14 -3.50 84.91
N LEU A 485 2.22 -4.53 84.03
CA LEU A 485 1.22 -5.63 83.75
C LEU A 485 -0.17 -5.24 83.13
N THR A 486 -0.96 -6.07 82.41
CA THR A 486 -1.00 -7.51 82.01
C THR A 486 -1.73 -7.58 80.62
N GLU A 487 -1.42 -8.36 79.57
CA GLU A 487 -1.29 -9.84 79.33
C GLU A 487 -2.59 -10.66 79.54
N PRO A 488 -2.81 -11.87 78.92
CA PRO A 488 -2.00 -12.69 77.98
C PRO A 488 -2.86 -13.40 76.86
N PRO A 489 -2.54 -14.60 76.31
CA PRO A 489 -1.29 -15.22 75.78
C PRO A 489 -1.37 -15.35 74.21
N ILE A 490 -0.98 -16.36 73.37
CA ILE A 490 -0.41 -17.74 73.42
C ILE A 490 0.44 -18.04 72.12
N SER A 491 1.74 -18.37 72.24
CA SER A 491 2.63 -19.14 71.31
C SER A 491 2.78 -18.73 69.80
N ALA A 492 3.86 -19.01 69.06
CA ALA A 492 5.13 -19.72 69.34
C ALA A 492 6.30 -19.22 68.43
N LYS A 493 7.56 -19.36 68.91
CA LYS A 493 8.84 -19.74 68.22
C LYS A 493 9.05 -19.37 66.72
N ASN A 494 10.21 -18.87 66.26
CA ASN A 494 11.61 -19.03 66.72
C ASN A 494 12.59 -18.01 66.06
N ASN A 495 13.75 -17.75 66.70
CA ASN A 495 15.11 -17.41 66.18
C ASN A 495 15.26 -16.80 64.75
N ALA A 496 16.02 -15.71 64.51
CA ALA A 496 17.46 -15.58 64.80
C ALA A 496 18.05 -14.18 64.44
N LYS A 497 19.27 -13.91 64.95
CA LYS A 497 20.05 -12.66 64.86
C LYS A 497 20.46 -12.22 63.43
N SER A 498 20.56 -10.90 63.22
CA SER A 498 21.74 -10.28 62.59
C SER A 498 21.94 -8.84 63.06
N GLN A 499 23.15 -8.30 62.92
CA GLN A 499 23.52 -6.89 63.20
C GLN A 499 24.13 -6.25 61.94
N PRO A 500 24.17 -4.91 61.82
CA PRO A 500 24.33 -4.23 60.53
C PRO A 500 25.79 -3.99 60.13
N ARG A 501 26.02 -3.66 58.84
CA ARG A 501 27.01 -2.65 58.44
C ARG A 501 26.82 -2.06 57.05
N PHE A 502 27.42 -0.88 56.89
CA PHE A 502 27.46 -0.01 55.71
C PHE A 502 28.11 -0.68 54.48
N GLY A 503 27.76 -0.24 53.26
CA GLY A 503 28.37 -0.78 52.04
C GLY A 503 27.99 -0.12 50.70
N TRP A 504 27.52 1.12 50.68
CA TRP A 504 27.00 1.76 49.44
C TRP A 504 28.10 2.36 48.55
N MET A 505 28.97 1.51 48.00
CA MET A 505 29.81 1.86 46.85
C MET A 505 30.24 0.61 46.08
N GLY A 506 29.66 0.41 44.88
CA GLY A 506 29.97 -0.74 44.03
C GLY A 506 29.36 -0.59 42.64
N SER A 507 30.16 -0.19 41.67
CA SER A 507 29.71 -0.05 40.27
C SER A 507 29.40 -1.42 39.66
N THR A 508 28.11 -1.74 39.54
CA THR A 508 27.62 -2.87 38.75
C THR A 508 27.71 -2.55 37.26
N LYS A 509 28.91 -2.67 36.70
CA LYS A 509 29.07 -2.92 35.25
C LYS A 509 28.16 -4.10 34.89
N ASN A 510 27.29 -3.92 33.88
CA ASN A 510 26.47 -5.00 33.35
C ASN A 510 27.35 -6.20 32.98
N ARG A 511 27.27 -7.27 33.77
CA ARG A 511 27.90 -8.55 33.46
C ARG A 511 26.97 -9.29 32.51
N LEU A 512 27.26 -9.18 31.21
CA LEU A 512 26.62 -10.00 30.18
C LEU A 512 26.72 -11.49 30.55
N PRO A 513 25.70 -12.32 30.26
CA PRO A 513 25.79 -13.77 30.44
C PRO A 513 27.02 -14.34 29.73
N PRO A 514 27.77 -15.28 30.32
CA PRO A 514 29.03 -15.75 29.75
C PRO A 514 28.81 -16.68 28.54
N ALA A 515 28.82 -16.12 27.33
CA ALA A 515 28.70 -16.84 26.05
C ALA A 515 30.03 -16.80 25.27
N PRO A 516 30.25 -17.69 24.27
CA PRO A 516 31.39 -17.59 23.36
C PRO A 516 31.24 -16.44 22.34
N ALA A 517 30.02 -16.05 21.97
CA ALA A 517 29.74 -14.93 21.08
C ALA A 517 28.45 -14.19 21.45
N TYR A 518 28.26 -12.99 20.92
CA TYR A 518 27.10 -12.12 21.13
C TYR A 518 26.61 -11.50 19.82
N LEU A 519 25.31 -11.23 19.71
CA LEU A 519 24.73 -10.36 18.70
C LEU A 519 24.36 -9.00 19.31
N ILE A 520 24.91 -7.93 18.75
CA ILE A 520 24.64 -6.54 19.17
C ILE A 520 23.72 -5.90 18.13
N ARG A 521 22.47 -5.56 18.51
CA ARG A 521 21.54 -4.86 17.61
C ARG A 521 22.12 -3.50 17.21
N LEU A 522 22.04 -3.14 15.94
CA LEU A 522 22.48 -1.84 15.42
C LEU A 522 21.27 -0.94 15.12
N ARG A 523 21.51 0.38 15.09
CA ARG A 523 20.61 1.39 14.53
C ARG A 523 20.97 1.66 13.06
N ASN A 524 20.10 2.38 12.35
CA ASN A 524 20.22 2.74 10.91
C ASN A 524 21.43 3.65 10.54
N GLY A 525 22.46 3.74 11.38
CA GLY A 525 23.76 4.34 11.10
C GLY A 525 24.96 3.43 11.43
N GLY A 526 24.71 2.16 11.81
CA GLY A 526 25.76 1.21 12.22
C GLY A 526 26.19 1.29 13.69
N GLU A 527 25.67 2.26 14.44
CA GLU A 527 25.89 2.39 15.89
C GLU A 527 25.07 1.37 16.70
N PRO A 528 25.56 0.87 17.85
CA PRO A 528 24.80 -0.01 18.74
C PRO A 528 23.46 0.61 19.20
N ALA A 529 22.40 -0.19 19.12
CA ALA A 529 21.12 0.12 19.74
C ALA A 529 21.19 -0.10 21.26
N SER A 530 20.32 0.56 22.03
CA SER A 530 20.25 0.43 23.49
C SER A 530 19.56 -0.86 23.98
N ALA A 531 19.65 -1.93 23.17
CA ALA A 531 19.14 -3.26 23.51
C ALA A 531 20.24 -4.09 24.19
N ALA A 532 19.83 -5.07 25.02
CA ALA A 532 20.78 -6.01 25.57
C ALA A 532 21.38 -6.90 24.45
N PRO A 533 22.71 -7.11 24.39
CA PRO A 533 23.31 -8.07 23.47
C PRO A 533 22.78 -9.49 23.69
N ILE A 534 22.38 -10.16 22.61
CA ILE A 534 21.85 -11.52 22.65
C ILE A 534 23.03 -12.50 22.73
N PRO A 535 23.14 -13.35 23.77
CA PRO A 535 24.23 -14.31 23.87
C PRO A 535 23.99 -15.53 22.97
N VAL A 536 24.95 -15.84 22.10
CA VAL A 536 24.96 -17.10 21.33
C VAL A 536 25.67 -18.14 22.22
N SER A 537 24.95 -18.65 23.21
CA SER A 537 25.49 -19.52 24.27
C SER A 537 25.34 -21.02 24.03
N GLU A 538 24.46 -21.43 23.13
CA GLU A 538 24.13 -22.84 22.89
C GLU A 538 24.77 -23.35 21.59
N LYS A 539 24.80 -24.68 21.42
CA LYS A 539 25.32 -25.31 20.19
C LYS A 539 24.53 -24.90 18.95
N GLU A 540 23.24 -24.63 19.12
CA GLU A 540 22.33 -24.13 18.10
C GLU A 540 21.45 -23.08 18.74
N THR A 541 21.27 -21.94 18.08
CA THR A 541 20.50 -20.79 18.57
C THR A 541 19.60 -20.31 17.45
N THR A 542 18.27 -20.38 17.66
CA THR A 542 17.25 -20.05 16.66
C THR A 542 16.67 -18.65 16.87
N PHE A 543 16.37 -17.98 15.76
CA PHE A 543 15.84 -16.61 15.71
C PHE A 543 14.56 -16.57 14.86
N GLY A 544 13.57 -15.79 15.28
CA GLY A 544 12.27 -15.72 14.61
C GLY A 544 11.26 -14.87 15.38
N THR A 545 9.98 -14.92 15.00
CA THR A 545 8.89 -14.21 15.69
C THR A 545 8.00 -15.11 16.56
N ASP A 546 8.12 -16.44 16.48
CA ASP A 546 7.32 -17.38 17.29
C ASP A 546 8.13 -17.91 18.50
N PRO A 547 7.72 -17.60 19.75
CA PRO A 547 8.40 -18.09 20.97
C PRO A 547 8.32 -19.61 21.18
N VAL A 548 7.52 -20.34 20.40
CA VAL A 548 7.46 -21.80 20.41
C VAL A 548 8.53 -22.43 19.50
N GLN A 549 9.03 -21.67 18.51
CA GLN A 549 9.99 -22.15 17.50
C GLN A 549 11.37 -21.49 17.60
N ALA A 550 11.43 -20.23 18.01
CA ALA A 550 12.66 -19.45 18.13
C ALA A 550 13.10 -19.29 19.60
N MET A 551 14.38 -19.58 19.88
CA MET A 551 15.02 -19.36 21.17
C MET A 551 15.10 -17.87 21.52
N TYR A 552 15.32 -17.03 20.50
CA TYR A 552 15.25 -15.57 20.61
C TYR A 552 14.20 -15.01 19.67
N VAL A 553 13.12 -14.49 20.27
CA VAL A 553 12.10 -13.71 19.56
C VAL A 553 12.69 -12.36 19.17
N LEU A 554 12.49 -11.98 17.90
CA LEU A 554 12.95 -10.72 17.33
C LEU A 554 11.75 -9.90 16.84
N ASP A 555 11.45 -8.79 17.51
CA ASP A 555 10.27 -7.96 17.25
C ASP A 555 10.41 -7.12 15.96
N ASP A 556 10.17 -7.75 14.79
CA ASP A 556 9.99 -7.07 13.50
C ASP A 556 9.13 -7.92 12.53
N PRO A 557 8.12 -7.35 11.84
CA PRO A 557 7.20 -8.12 10.98
C PRO A 557 7.85 -8.68 9.71
N SER A 558 9.07 -8.30 9.36
CA SER A 558 9.84 -8.93 8.28
C SER A 558 10.50 -10.26 8.69
N ILE A 559 10.42 -10.63 9.97
CA ILE A 559 11.05 -11.83 10.51
C ILE A 559 10.03 -12.96 10.62
N ALA A 560 10.22 -14.02 9.81
CA ALA A 560 9.43 -15.25 9.85
C ALA A 560 9.38 -15.93 11.25
N PRO A 561 8.33 -16.73 11.56
CA PRO A 561 8.17 -17.44 12.84
C PRO A 561 9.42 -18.17 13.32
N LEU A 562 10.09 -18.85 12.39
CA LEU A 562 11.43 -19.40 12.51
C LEU A 562 12.23 -18.94 11.28
N HIS A 563 13.13 -17.98 11.47
CA HIS A 563 13.78 -17.22 10.39
C HIS A 563 15.16 -17.78 10.06
N ALA A 564 16.01 -17.94 11.08
CA ALA A 564 17.39 -18.37 10.93
C ALA A 564 17.89 -19.11 12.18
N ARG A 565 19.01 -19.80 12.02
CA ARG A 565 19.79 -20.34 13.14
C ARG A 565 21.27 -19.98 13.02
N ILE A 566 21.92 -19.82 14.17
CA ILE A 566 23.37 -19.83 14.29
C ILE A 566 23.75 -21.11 15.03
N GLN A 567 24.66 -21.90 14.45
CA GLN A 567 25.16 -23.15 15.04
C GLN A 567 26.67 -23.03 15.28
N GLN A 568 27.15 -23.49 16.45
CA GLN A 568 28.59 -23.62 16.71
C GLN A 568 29.07 -24.99 16.26
N THR A 569 30.01 -24.99 15.31
CA THR A 569 30.68 -26.18 14.77
C THR A 569 31.63 -26.80 15.80
N GLY A 570 32.04 -28.05 15.56
CA GLY A 570 32.96 -28.78 16.45
C GLY A 570 34.31 -28.10 16.66
N ASP A 571 34.79 -27.37 15.65
CA ASP A 571 36.05 -26.61 15.66
C ASP A 571 35.90 -25.20 16.28
N GLY A 572 34.72 -24.88 16.84
CA GLY A 572 34.44 -23.63 17.55
C GLY A 572 34.01 -22.46 16.66
N HIS A 573 34.07 -22.59 15.34
CA HIS A 573 33.53 -21.61 14.38
C HIS A 573 31.99 -21.58 14.39
N PHE A 574 31.40 -20.45 14.00
CA PHE A 574 29.95 -20.26 13.93
C PHE A 574 29.47 -20.25 12.48
N LEU A 575 28.38 -20.95 12.22
CA LEU A 575 27.70 -21.02 10.93
C LEU A 575 26.29 -20.42 11.09
N ILE A 576 25.92 -19.45 10.26
CA ILE A 576 24.54 -18.96 10.16
C ILE A 576 23.83 -19.65 8.99
N MET A 577 22.55 -19.97 9.15
CA MET A 577 21.72 -20.63 8.13
C MET A 577 20.34 -19.98 8.11
N ASP A 578 19.88 -19.54 6.93
CA ASP A 578 18.49 -19.15 6.74
C ASP A 578 17.60 -20.40 6.65
N LEU A 579 16.40 -20.36 7.25
CA LEU A 579 15.51 -21.53 7.33
C LEU A 579 14.39 -21.53 6.27
N GLY A 580 14.48 -20.64 5.28
CA GLY A 580 13.46 -20.36 4.27
C GLY A 580 12.60 -19.16 4.64
N SER A 581 13.21 -18.10 5.18
CA SER A 581 12.50 -16.88 5.53
C SER A 581 12.11 -16.08 4.27
N VAL A 582 10.95 -15.43 4.30
CA VAL A 582 10.42 -14.72 3.11
C VAL A 582 11.21 -13.45 2.79
N ALA A 583 11.74 -12.77 3.82
CA ALA A 583 12.65 -11.64 3.62
C ALA A 583 14.06 -12.09 3.24
N GLY A 584 14.55 -13.16 3.86
CA GLY A 584 15.95 -13.62 3.78
C GLY A 584 16.78 -13.18 4.98
N THR A 585 17.91 -13.88 5.15
CA THR A 585 19.00 -13.56 6.08
C THR A 585 20.24 -13.17 5.27
N TRP A 586 20.96 -12.11 5.68
CA TRP A 586 22.18 -11.67 4.99
C TRP A 586 23.34 -11.43 5.96
N VAL A 587 24.58 -11.67 5.51
CA VAL A 587 25.81 -11.27 6.20
C VAL A 587 26.61 -10.36 5.28
N ASN A 588 26.95 -9.15 5.74
CA ASN A 588 27.71 -8.17 4.96
C ASN A 588 27.15 -7.91 3.53
N TYR A 589 25.82 -7.97 3.40
CA TYR A 589 25.04 -7.86 2.15
C TYR A 589 25.08 -9.09 1.21
N GLU A 590 25.76 -10.17 1.57
CA GLU A 590 25.68 -11.47 0.91
C GLU A 590 24.53 -12.30 1.51
N ALA A 591 23.75 -13.00 0.68
CA ALA A 591 22.57 -13.76 1.12
C ALA A 591 22.95 -15.14 1.66
N VAL A 592 22.45 -15.49 2.84
CA VAL A 592 22.73 -16.77 3.51
C VAL A 592 21.83 -17.87 2.92
N THR A 593 22.42 -18.94 2.39
CA THR A 593 21.65 -20.10 1.92
C THR A 593 21.33 -21.08 3.06
N ARG A 594 20.51 -22.10 2.74
CA ARG A 594 20.23 -23.24 3.62
C ARG A 594 21.43 -24.16 3.87
N ASP A 595 22.52 -24.01 3.13
CA ASP A 595 23.77 -24.75 3.32
C ASP A 595 24.66 -24.10 4.40
N GLY A 596 24.47 -22.80 4.61
CA GLY A 596 25.05 -22.02 5.70
C GLY A 596 26.31 -21.22 5.33
N MET A 597 26.53 -20.12 6.06
CA MET A 597 27.63 -19.18 5.87
C MET A 597 28.45 -19.01 7.15
N PRO A 598 29.80 -19.04 7.10
CA PRO A 598 30.64 -18.93 8.31
C PRO A 598 30.78 -17.47 8.78
N LEU A 599 30.48 -17.23 10.06
CA LEU A 599 30.55 -15.92 10.71
C LEU A 599 31.94 -15.60 11.28
N LYS A 600 32.33 -14.32 11.19
CA LYS A 600 33.58 -13.74 11.72
C LYS A 600 33.27 -12.59 12.67
N HIS A 601 34.16 -12.33 13.62
CA HIS A 601 34.02 -11.19 14.54
C HIS A 601 33.94 -9.87 13.76
N GLY A 602 32.88 -9.09 14.02
CA GLY A 602 32.59 -7.81 13.37
C GLY A 602 31.57 -7.86 12.23
N ASP A 603 31.18 -9.06 11.77
CA ASP A 603 30.23 -9.23 10.65
C ASP A 603 28.85 -8.62 10.94
N ARG A 604 28.25 -8.00 9.91
CA ARG A 604 26.93 -7.36 9.97
C ARG A 604 25.84 -8.30 9.44
N ILE A 605 25.05 -8.84 10.35
CA ILE A 605 23.94 -9.75 10.06
C ILE A 605 22.65 -8.95 9.92
N HIS A 606 21.82 -9.30 8.95
CA HIS A 606 20.47 -8.76 8.78
C HIS A 606 19.48 -9.92 8.84
N PHE A 607 18.52 -9.84 9.76
CA PHE A 607 17.35 -10.73 9.83
C PHE A 607 16.15 -9.93 9.34
N GLY A 608 15.74 -10.10 8.09
CA GLY A 608 14.83 -9.17 7.43
C GLY A 608 15.37 -7.73 7.54
N ARG A 609 14.59 -6.84 8.17
CA ARG A 609 14.93 -5.42 8.38
C ARG A 609 15.81 -5.14 9.60
N LEU A 610 16.01 -6.10 10.52
CA LEU A 610 16.80 -5.88 11.72
C LEU A 610 18.29 -6.17 11.52
N GLN A 611 19.13 -5.14 11.73
CA GLN A 611 20.58 -5.25 11.66
C GLN A 611 21.21 -5.57 13.03
N TYR A 612 22.18 -6.49 13.03
CA TYR A 612 23.00 -6.90 14.16
C TYR A 612 24.49 -6.95 13.77
N ARG A 613 25.38 -6.88 14.75
CA ARG A 613 26.82 -7.21 14.62
C ARG A 613 27.15 -8.46 15.42
N PHE A 614 27.96 -9.36 14.87
CA PHE A 614 28.40 -10.58 15.53
C PHE A 614 29.77 -10.41 16.19
N ASP A 615 29.80 -10.47 17.53
CA ASP A 615 30.99 -10.22 18.35
C ASP A 615 31.41 -11.49 19.10
N LEU A 616 32.49 -12.14 18.65
CA LEU A 616 33.19 -13.15 19.47
C LEU A 616 33.68 -12.54 20.79
N ARG A 617 33.49 -13.26 21.91
CA ARG A 617 33.93 -12.82 23.26
C ARG A 617 35.45 -12.69 23.40
N GLN A 618 36.20 -13.43 22.59
CA GLN A 618 37.62 -13.22 22.37
C GLN A 618 37.79 -12.87 20.88
N PRO A 619 37.99 -11.60 20.51
CA PRO A 619 38.27 -11.25 19.13
C PRO A 619 39.62 -11.84 18.69
N PRO A 620 39.76 -12.30 17.44
CA PRO A 620 41.07 -12.59 16.87
C PRO A 620 41.90 -11.30 16.81
N ALA A 621 43.23 -11.42 16.94
CA ALA A 621 44.12 -10.27 16.89
C ALA A 621 44.01 -9.54 15.53
N GLU A 622 43.85 -8.22 15.56
CA GLU A 622 43.67 -7.42 14.35
C GLU A 622 44.87 -7.55 13.40
N PRO A 623 44.67 -7.90 12.11
CA PRO A 623 45.74 -7.91 11.13
C PRO A 623 46.16 -6.47 10.81
N ALA A 624 47.43 -6.14 11.06
CA ALA A 624 47.97 -4.81 10.79
C ALA A 624 47.74 -4.38 9.32
N PRO A 625 47.30 -3.13 9.06
CA PRO A 625 46.85 -2.71 7.74
C PRO A 625 48.01 -2.71 6.72
N LYS A 626 47.94 -3.60 5.74
CA LYS A 626 48.81 -3.55 4.55
C LYS A 626 48.33 -2.43 3.63
N VAL A 627 49.04 -1.30 3.65
CA VAL A 627 48.91 -0.26 2.62
C VAL A 627 49.40 -0.82 1.29
N VAL A 628 48.48 -1.15 0.39
CA VAL A 628 48.81 -1.49 -1.00
C VAL A 628 48.90 -0.18 -1.79
N SER A 629 50.10 0.15 -2.25
CA SER A 629 50.31 1.27 -3.17
C SER A 629 49.77 0.87 -4.54
N LEU A 630 48.77 1.60 -5.05
CA LEU A 630 48.35 1.49 -6.45
C LEU A 630 49.41 2.19 -7.32
N SER A 631 49.87 1.49 -8.36
CA SER A 631 50.95 1.90 -9.28
C SER A 631 50.47 1.84 -10.73
#